data_AF-A0A0L0LEW5-F1
#
_entry.id   AF-A0A0L0LEW5-F1
#
_cell.length_a   1.000
_cell.length_b   1.000
_cell.length_c   1.000
_cell.angle_alpha   90.00
_cell.angle_beta   90.00
_cell.angle_gamma   90.00
#
_symmetry.space_group_name_H-M   'P 1'
#
loop_
_entity.id
_entity.type
_entity.pdbx_description
1 polymer ?
#
loop_
_entity_poly.entity_id
_entity_poly.type
_entity_poly.pdbx_seq_one_letter_code
_entity_poly.pdbx_strand_id
1 'polypeptide(L)'
;MTFSQEDYLHGITGEFPTEVTEFKQEYAKIKPPVDKEFLAGLCEGDEDLQTAFEDMIEYFYRYTRDVCTQESLKHAGIQDNLEEIQAMEVPRRVLHNAMIESVKIFVRNLRKKGKDVSWATDIDKRGRAGYAQLALLTTFRDIMKANPN
;
A
#
# COMPACT_ATOMS: atom_id res chain seq x y z
N MET A 1 2.73 16.09 34.55
CA MET A 1 4.09 15.60 34.23
C MET A 1 4.25 15.77 32.74
N THR A 2 4.94 16.83 32.30
CA THR A 2 5.12 17.18 30.89
C THR A 2 6.46 16.61 30.42
N PHE A 3 6.41 15.64 29.53
CA PHE A 3 7.62 15.06 28.92
C PHE A 3 8.16 16.01 27.84
N SER A 4 9.47 16.26 27.89
CA SER A 4 10.19 17.16 26.99
C SER A 4 10.55 16.44 25.69
N GLN A 5 10.63 17.19 24.59
CA GLN A 5 10.99 16.70 23.26
C GLN A 5 12.44 16.12 23.20
N GLU A 6 13.28 16.45 24.19
CA GLU A 6 14.66 15.94 24.31
C GLU A 6 14.73 14.52 24.90
N ASP A 7 13.71 14.09 25.65
CA ASP A 7 13.66 12.73 26.22
C ASP A 7 13.44 11.66 25.14
N TYR A 8 12.96 12.05 23.95
CA TYR A 8 12.74 11.14 22.81
C TYR A 8 14.02 10.82 22.02
N LEU A 9 15.07 11.62 22.12
CA LEU A 9 16.22 11.54 21.21
C LEU A 9 17.47 10.87 21.79
N HIS A 10 17.50 10.56 23.09
CA HIS A 10 18.68 9.95 23.73
C HIS A 10 18.60 8.43 23.97
N GLY A 11 17.60 7.74 23.42
CA GLY A 11 17.41 6.30 23.60
C GLY A 11 17.90 5.38 22.47
N ILE A 12 18.49 5.89 21.38
CA ILE A 12 18.83 5.08 20.19
C ILE A 12 20.33 4.82 20.12
N THR A 13 20.87 4.08 21.08
CA THR A 13 22.14 3.35 20.90
C THR A 13 22.03 1.88 21.33
N GLY A 14 20.80 1.34 21.34
CA GLY A 14 20.55 -0.08 21.56
C GLY A 14 20.59 -0.83 20.23
N GLU A 15 21.43 -1.86 20.14
CA GLU A 15 21.32 -2.90 19.13
C GLU A 15 19.85 -3.32 18.99
N PHE A 16 19.33 -3.29 17.76
CA PHE A 16 17.95 -3.69 17.50
C PHE A 16 17.72 -5.11 18.03
N PRO A 17 16.61 -5.38 18.75
CA PRO A 17 16.31 -6.71 19.25
C PRO A 17 16.35 -7.73 18.12
N THR A 18 16.86 -8.93 18.39
CA THR A 18 17.01 -10.04 17.44
C THR A 18 15.73 -10.34 16.62
N GLU A 19 14.56 -10.04 17.19
CA GLU A 19 13.23 -10.12 16.55
C GLU A 19 13.10 -9.25 15.28
N VAL A 20 13.77 -8.10 15.20
CA VAL A 20 13.72 -7.20 14.02
C VAL A 20 14.50 -7.80 12.84
N THR A 21 15.52 -8.62 13.12
CA THR A 21 16.35 -9.27 12.09
C THR A 21 15.67 -10.49 11.50
N GLU A 22 14.94 -11.27 12.31
CA GLU A 22 14.08 -12.36 11.85
C GLU A 22 12.89 -11.87 11.03
N PHE A 23 12.29 -10.74 11.44
CA PHE A 23 11.27 -10.05 10.65
C PHE A 23 11.78 -9.89 9.20
N LYS A 24 12.93 -9.24 9.00
CA LYS A 24 13.50 -8.92 7.68
C LYS A 24 13.66 -10.13 6.72
N GLN A 25 13.96 -11.33 7.22
CA GLN A 25 14.18 -12.52 6.36
C GLN A 25 12.87 -13.16 5.86
N GLU A 26 11.77 -13.09 6.62
CA GLU A 26 10.46 -13.56 6.16
C GLU A 26 9.82 -12.62 5.14
N TYR A 27 10.06 -11.31 5.23
CA TYR A 27 9.41 -10.32 4.35
C TYR A 27 10.05 -10.16 2.97
N ALA A 28 11.28 -10.66 2.75
CA ALA A 28 11.82 -10.83 1.40
C ALA A 28 10.93 -11.73 0.51
N LYS A 29 9.99 -12.46 1.12
CA LYS A 29 8.99 -13.29 0.44
C LYS A 29 7.69 -12.55 0.12
N ILE A 30 7.52 -11.26 0.48
CA ILE A 30 6.36 -10.48 0.05
C ILE A 30 6.38 -10.40 -1.48
N LYS A 31 5.48 -11.17 -2.09
CA LYS A 31 5.27 -11.18 -3.53
C LYS A 31 3.93 -10.49 -3.82
N PRO A 32 3.94 -9.21 -4.23
CA PRO A 32 2.74 -8.60 -4.77
C PRO A 32 2.25 -9.43 -5.98
N PRO A 33 0.94 -9.41 -6.28
CA PRO A 33 0.40 -10.11 -7.43
C PRO A 33 1.06 -9.75 -8.77
N VAL A 34 1.61 -8.54 -8.85
CA VAL A 34 2.39 -8.04 -9.98
C VAL A 34 3.45 -7.06 -9.48
N ASP A 35 4.61 -7.04 -10.12
CA ASP A 35 5.74 -6.20 -9.74
C ASP A 35 5.58 -4.76 -10.26
N LYS A 36 5.88 -3.76 -9.42
CA LYS A 36 5.79 -2.34 -9.78
C LYS A 36 6.67 -2.02 -10.99
N GLU A 37 7.88 -2.58 -11.04
CA GLU A 37 8.82 -2.38 -12.14
C GLU A 37 8.31 -2.97 -13.46
N PHE A 38 7.63 -4.12 -13.39
CA PHE A 38 6.96 -4.69 -14.56
C PHE A 38 5.87 -3.75 -15.08
N LEU A 39 5.02 -3.21 -14.20
CA LEU A 39 3.98 -2.26 -14.58
C LEU A 39 4.56 -0.96 -15.16
N ALA A 40 5.63 -0.43 -14.58
CA ALA A 40 6.34 0.74 -15.11
C ALA A 40 6.89 0.47 -16.51
N GLY A 41 7.48 -0.72 -16.75
CA GLY A 41 7.95 -1.12 -18.08
C GLY A 41 6.85 -1.21 -19.14
N LEU A 42 5.60 -1.50 -18.75
CA LEU A 42 4.47 -1.47 -19.70
C LEU A 42 4.15 -0.04 -20.20
N CYS A 43 4.54 0.98 -19.44
CA CYS A 43 4.27 2.40 -19.69
C CYS A 43 5.39 3.09 -20.51
N GLU A 44 6.52 2.41 -20.74
CA GLU A 44 7.68 3.01 -21.39
C GLU A 44 7.33 3.62 -22.75
N GLY A 45 7.65 4.91 -22.91
CA GLY A 45 7.38 5.68 -24.13
C GLY A 45 5.93 6.16 -24.32
N ASP A 46 5.05 6.01 -23.32
CA ASP A 46 3.64 6.43 -23.40
C ASP A 46 3.25 7.28 -22.17
N GLU A 47 3.18 8.60 -22.33
CA GLU A 47 2.90 9.57 -21.26
C GLU A 47 1.52 9.37 -20.60
N ASP A 48 0.51 8.96 -21.37
CA ASP A 48 -0.83 8.69 -20.85
C ASP A 48 -0.82 7.48 -19.91
N LEU A 49 -0.07 6.44 -20.29
CA LEU A 49 0.11 5.24 -19.46
C LEU A 49 0.93 5.56 -18.22
N GLN A 50 1.98 6.37 -18.35
CA GLN A 50 2.81 6.80 -17.24
C GLN A 50 1.98 7.58 -16.21
N THR A 51 1.15 8.53 -16.65
CA THR A 51 0.26 9.31 -15.78
C THR A 51 -0.74 8.39 -15.06
N ALA A 52 -1.40 7.49 -15.80
CA ALA A 52 -2.37 6.56 -15.21
C ALA A 52 -1.72 5.59 -14.21
N PHE A 53 -0.46 5.19 -14.46
CA PHE A 53 0.33 4.38 -13.55
C PHE A 53 0.66 5.16 -12.27
N GLU A 54 1.14 6.39 -12.38
CA GLU A 54 1.49 7.24 -11.24
C GLU A 54 0.27 7.54 -10.36
N ASP A 55 -0.86 7.90 -10.95
CA ASP A 55 -2.14 8.09 -10.25
C ASP A 55 -2.53 6.82 -9.47
N MET A 56 -2.44 5.65 -10.11
CA MET A 56 -2.73 4.37 -9.48
C MET A 56 -1.81 4.10 -8.29
N ILE A 57 -0.51 4.35 -8.43
CA ILE A 57 0.46 4.19 -7.34
C ILE A 57 0.16 5.16 -6.18
N GLU A 58 -0.19 6.42 -6.46
CA GLU A 58 -0.59 7.37 -5.40
C GLU A 58 -1.78 6.83 -4.59
N TYR A 59 -2.80 6.28 -5.27
CA TYR A 59 -3.93 5.66 -4.60
C TYR A 59 -3.54 4.44 -3.75
N PHE A 60 -2.52 3.66 -4.15
CA PHE A 60 -2.02 2.55 -3.34
C PHE A 60 -1.40 3.04 -2.03
N TYR A 61 -0.57 4.08 -2.10
CA TYR A 61 0.04 4.70 -0.94
C TYR A 61 -1.00 5.28 0.02
N ARG A 62 -1.96 6.04 -0.52
CA ARG A 62 -3.04 6.64 0.28
C ARG A 62 -3.89 5.58 0.96
N TYR A 63 -4.29 4.54 0.22
CA TYR A 63 -5.07 3.44 0.77
C TYR A 63 -4.32 2.69 1.87
N THR A 64 -3.03 2.39 1.63
CA THR A 64 -2.18 1.70 2.62
C THR A 64 -2.04 2.51 3.90
N ARG A 65 -1.78 3.82 3.78
CA ARG A 65 -1.73 4.72 4.94
C ARG A 65 -3.03 4.68 5.74
N ASP A 66 -4.18 4.81 5.09
CA ASP A 66 -5.47 4.83 5.77
C ASP A 66 -5.77 3.49 6.48
N VAL A 67 -5.39 2.36 5.87
CA VAL A 67 -5.47 1.04 6.51
C VAL A 67 -4.56 0.98 7.74
N CYS A 68 -3.29 1.37 7.63
CA CYS A 68 -2.35 1.36 8.75
C CYS A 68 -2.80 2.28 9.90
N THR A 69 -3.31 3.48 9.59
CA THR A 69 -3.87 4.40 10.59
C THR A 69 -5.04 3.75 11.31
N GLN A 70 -5.98 3.15 10.57
CA GLN A 70 -7.14 2.50 11.19
C GLN A 70 -6.73 1.33 12.09
N GLU A 71 -5.79 0.47 11.65
CA GLU A 71 -5.29 -0.63 12.47
C GLU A 71 -4.54 -0.14 13.71
N SER A 72 -3.76 0.94 13.59
CA SER A 72 -3.06 1.55 14.73
C SER A 72 -4.03 2.08 15.79
N LEU A 73 -5.11 2.74 15.35
CA LEU A 73 -6.15 3.24 16.26
C LEU A 73 -6.93 2.11 16.94
N LYS A 74 -7.22 1.02 16.21
CA LYS A 74 -7.81 -0.19 16.79
C LYS A 74 -6.92 -0.79 17.88
N HIS A 75 -5.63 -0.91 17.63
CA HIS A 75 -4.67 -1.42 18.62
C HIS A 75 -4.46 -0.50 19.82
N ALA A 76 -4.65 0.82 19.64
CA ALA A 76 -4.61 1.80 20.73
C ALA A 76 -5.85 1.76 21.65
N GLY A 77 -6.79 0.85 21.41
CA GLY A 77 -8.00 0.71 22.25
C GLY A 77 -9.11 1.70 21.91
N ILE A 78 -9.02 2.41 20.78
CA ILE A 78 -10.09 3.29 20.26
C ILE A 78 -11.14 2.42 19.53
N GLN A 79 -11.53 1.31 20.16
CA GLN A 79 -12.52 0.35 19.64
C GLN A 79 -13.91 0.51 20.27
N ASP A 80 -14.02 1.30 21.36
CA ASP A 80 -15.25 1.36 22.14
C ASP A 80 -16.23 2.45 21.67
N ASN A 81 -15.84 3.31 20.72
CA ASN A 81 -16.73 4.31 20.14
C ASN A 81 -17.14 3.91 18.71
N LEU A 82 -18.36 3.37 18.58
CA LEU A 82 -18.94 2.92 17.31
C LEU A 82 -19.04 4.05 16.28
N GLU A 83 -19.27 5.30 16.71
CA GLU A 83 -19.33 6.47 15.83
C GLU A 83 -17.96 6.82 15.24
N GLU A 84 -16.90 6.73 16.05
CA GLU A 84 -15.52 6.96 15.57
C GLU A 84 -15.08 5.87 14.60
N ILE A 85 -15.44 4.61 14.86
CA ILE A 85 -15.19 3.50 13.93
C ILE A 85 -15.88 3.75 12.59
N GLN A 86 -17.17 4.10 12.60
CA GLN A 86 -17.93 4.37 11.38
C GLN A 86 -17.40 5.61 10.63
N ALA A 87 -17.02 6.66 11.36
CA ALA A 87 -16.44 7.87 10.79
C ALA A 87 -15.13 7.59 10.04
N MET A 88 -14.37 6.56 10.45
CA MET A 88 -13.15 6.13 9.75
C MET A 88 -13.43 5.13 8.62
N GLU A 89 -14.40 4.23 8.79
CA GLU A 89 -14.73 3.21 7.79
C GLU A 89 -15.25 3.79 6.48
N VAL A 90 -16.10 4.83 6.55
CA VAL A 90 -16.73 5.42 5.36
C VAL A 90 -15.68 6.05 4.42
N PRO A 91 -14.78 6.94 4.88
CA PRO A 91 -13.69 7.46 4.06
C PRO A 91 -12.80 6.36 3.47
N ARG A 92 -12.42 5.35 4.27
CA ARG A 92 -11.61 4.23 3.78
C ARG A 92 -12.32 3.48 2.65
N ARG A 93 -13.62 3.22 2.78
CA ARG A 93 -14.40 2.53 1.75
C ARG A 93 -14.46 3.34 0.45
N VAL A 94 -14.62 4.66 0.55
CA VAL A 94 -14.60 5.57 -0.60
C VAL A 94 -13.23 5.54 -1.27
N LEU A 95 -12.16 5.65 -0.50
CA LEU A 95 -10.79 5.59 -1.02
C LEU A 95 -10.47 4.23 -1.65
N HIS A 96 -10.92 3.13 -1.05
CA HIS A 96 -10.77 1.80 -1.62
C HIS A 96 -11.47 1.69 -2.98
N ASN A 97 -12.67 2.25 -3.11
CA ASN A 97 -13.37 2.28 -4.41
C ASN A 97 -12.59 3.10 -5.45
N ALA A 98 -12.09 4.28 -5.07
CA ALA A 98 -11.30 5.12 -5.96
C ALA A 98 -10.01 4.41 -6.41
N MET A 99 -9.34 3.70 -5.49
CA MET A 99 -8.16 2.88 -5.79
C MET A 99 -8.48 1.73 -6.75
N ILE A 100 -9.59 1.02 -6.55
CA ILE A 100 -10.02 -0.04 -7.49
C ILE A 100 -10.24 0.55 -8.88
N GLU A 101 -10.91 1.71 -8.97
CA GLU A 101 -11.19 2.35 -10.25
C GLU A 101 -9.91 2.87 -10.94
N SER A 102 -8.91 3.37 -10.19
CA SER A 102 -7.63 3.76 -10.79
C SER A 102 -6.91 2.57 -11.42
N VAL A 103 -6.90 1.40 -10.76
CA VAL A 103 -6.35 0.16 -11.34
C VAL A 103 -7.11 -0.24 -12.61
N LYS A 104 -8.44 -0.19 -12.59
CA LYS A 104 -9.25 -0.54 -13.78
C LYS A 104 -9.02 0.43 -14.94
N ILE A 105 -8.86 1.73 -14.66
CA ILE A 105 -8.52 2.74 -15.66
C ILE A 105 -7.17 2.41 -16.29
N PHE A 106 -6.16 2.13 -15.47
CA PHE A 106 -4.83 1.74 -15.92
C PHE A 106 -4.87 0.48 -16.80
N VAL A 107 -5.51 -0.60 -16.33
CA VAL A 107 -5.70 -1.86 -17.09
C VAL A 107 -6.43 -1.62 -18.41
N ARG A 108 -7.46 -0.77 -18.42
CA ARG A 108 -8.19 -0.42 -19.64
C ARG A 108 -7.30 0.33 -20.64
N ASN A 109 -6.45 1.24 -20.17
CA ASN A 109 -5.53 1.98 -21.03
C ASN A 109 -4.45 1.05 -21.60
N LEU A 110 -3.87 0.16 -20.79
CA LEU A 110 -2.95 -0.88 -21.25
C LEU A 110 -3.58 -1.74 -22.36
N ARG A 111 -4.81 -2.20 -22.16
CA ARG A 111 -5.53 -3.02 -23.14
C ARG A 111 -5.76 -2.28 -24.47
N LYS A 112 -6.11 -0.99 -24.42
CA LYS A 112 -6.27 -0.15 -25.63
C LYS A 112 -4.97 -0.02 -26.44
N LYS A 113 -3.82 -0.09 -25.76
CA LYS A 113 -2.48 -0.01 -26.37
C LYS A 113 -1.90 -1.40 -26.70
N GLY A 114 -2.70 -2.46 -26.57
CA GLY A 114 -2.28 -3.83 -26.91
C GLY A 114 -1.26 -4.44 -25.94
N LYS A 115 -1.15 -3.92 -24.71
CA LYS A 115 -0.22 -4.43 -23.68
C LYS A 115 -0.83 -5.63 -22.94
N ASP A 116 0.02 -6.47 -22.35
CA ASP A 116 -0.43 -7.60 -21.53
C ASP A 116 -1.10 -7.13 -20.22
N VAL A 117 -2.29 -7.65 -19.98
CA VAL A 117 -3.12 -7.39 -18.79
C VAL A 117 -3.56 -8.68 -18.10
N SER A 118 -2.95 -9.81 -18.45
CA SER A 118 -3.26 -11.12 -17.88
C SER A 118 -3.20 -11.13 -16.35
N TRP A 119 -2.22 -10.42 -15.78
CA TRP A 119 -2.02 -10.22 -14.35
C TRP A 119 -3.26 -9.66 -13.61
N ALA A 120 -4.07 -8.83 -14.26
CA ALA A 120 -5.24 -8.21 -13.64
C ALA A 120 -6.39 -9.22 -13.45
N THR A 121 -6.41 -10.28 -14.24
CA THR A 121 -7.48 -11.30 -14.22
C THR A 121 -7.58 -11.99 -12.87
N ASP A 122 -6.44 -12.33 -12.26
CA ASP A 122 -6.43 -13.02 -10.97
C ASP A 122 -6.74 -12.09 -9.79
N ILE A 123 -6.53 -10.78 -9.96
CA ILE A 123 -6.95 -9.76 -9.01
C ILE A 123 -8.46 -9.59 -9.07
N ASP A 124 -9.03 -9.49 -10.28
CA ASP A 124 -10.48 -9.38 -10.49
C ASP A 124 -11.25 -10.55 -9.91
N LYS A 125 -10.75 -11.79 -10.06
CA LYS A 125 -11.35 -13.00 -9.48
C LYS A 125 -11.44 -12.94 -7.94
N ARG A 126 -10.46 -12.31 -7.29
CA ARG A 126 -10.45 -12.12 -5.82
C ARG A 126 -11.29 -10.92 -5.37
N GLY A 127 -11.85 -10.18 -6.32
CA GLY A 127 -12.67 -9.00 -6.07
C GLY A 127 -11.93 -7.94 -5.25
N ARG A 128 -12.67 -7.21 -4.41
CA ARG A 128 -12.15 -6.09 -3.61
C ARG A 128 -10.92 -6.46 -2.75
N ALA A 129 -10.90 -7.68 -2.20
CA ALA A 129 -9.79 -8.15 -1.39
C ALA A 129 -8.50 -8.30 -2.21
N GLY A 130 -8.60 -8.72 -3.47
CA GLY A 130 -7.47 -8.80 -4.39
C GLY A 130 -6.82 -7.44 -4.65
N TYR A 131 -7.64 -6.41 -4.87
CA TYR A 131 -7.16 -5.05 -5.07
C TYR A 131 -6.50 -4.46 -3.82
N ALA A 132 -7.11 -4.66 -2.64
CA ALA A 132 -6.51 -4.27 -1.38
C ALA A 132 -5.14 -4.97 -1.17
N GLN A 133 -5.08 -6.27 -1.44
CA GLN A 133 -3.84 -7.05 -1.37
C GLN A 133 -2.78 -6.51 -2.35
N LEU A 134 -3.15 -6.22 -3.60
CA LEU A 134 -2.23 -5.61 -4.56
C LEU A 134 -1.64 -4.30 -4.02
N ALA A 135 -2.51 -3.37 -3.58
CA ALA A 135 -2.08 -2.07 -3.10
C ALA A 135 -1.14 -2.17 -1.88
N LEU A 136 -1.52 -2.96 -0.87
CA LEU A 136 -0.73 -3.13 0.34
C LEU A 136 0.63 -3.76 0.04
N LEU A 137 0.66 -4.90 -0.66
CA LEU A 137 1.91 -5.62 -0.91
C LEU A 137 2.84 -4.84 -1.84
N THR A 138 2.29 -4.10 -2.81
CA THR A 138 3.08 -3.21 -3.68
C THR A 138 3.70 -2.08 -2.87
N THR A 139 2.91 -1.40 -2.05
CA THR A 139 3.36 -0.26 -1.23
C THR A 139 4.43 -0.69 -0.23
N PHE A 140 4.20 -1.77 0.52
CA PHE A 140 5.19 -2.28 1.48
C PHE A 140 6.48 -2.69 0.79
N ARG A 141 6.41 -3.40 -0.34
CA ARG A 141 7.63 -3.77 -1.09
C ARG A 141 8.42 -2.55 -1.55
N ASP A 142 7.75 -1.50 -2.01
CA ASP A 142 8.38 -0.26 -2.48
C ASP A 142 9.07 0.49 -1.33
N ILE A 143 8.38 0.69 -0.20
CA ILE A 143 8.95 1.32 1.01
C ILE A 143 10.17 0.56 1.52
N MET A 144 10.11 -0.77 1.52
CA MET A 144 11.21 -1.62 1.97
C MET A 144 12.41 -1.59 1.02
N LYS A 145 12.19 -1.51 -0.30
CA LYS A 145 13.27 -1.31 -1.28
C LYS A 145 13.92 0.06 -1.17
N ALA A 146 13.16 1.10 -0.84
CA ALA A 146 13.66 2.47 -0.69
C ALA A 146 14.48 2.69 0.59
N ASN A 147 14.32 1.81 1.59
CA ASN A 147 15.11 1.80 2.82
C ASN A 147 15.92 0.49 2.95
N PRO A 148 16.85 0.21 2.01
CA PRO A 148 17.81 -0.86 2.21
C PRO A 148 18.78 -0.40 3.30
N ASN A 149 19.04 -1.24 4.31
CA ASN A 149 19.85 -0.89 5.48
C ASN A 149 21.15 -0.13 5.15
#